data_AF-A0A2V7R7J0-F1
#
_entry.id   AF-A0A2V7R7J0-F1
#
_cell.length_a   1.000
_cell.length_b   1.000
_cell.length_c   1.000
_cell.angle_alpha   90.00
_cell.angle_beta   90.00
_cell.angle_gamma   90.00
#
_symmetry.space_group_name_H-M   'P 1'
#
loop_
_entity.id
_entity.type
_entity.pdbx_description
1 polymer ?
#
loop_
_entity_poly.entity_id
_entity_poly.type
_entity_poly.pdbx_seq_one_letter_code
_entity_poly.pdbx_strand_id
1 'polypeptide(L)'
;MTSATVDRSEFRHILQSGTIVGAVTGAAVVLFLFVSRSGLLPTGVVTSFLLMLIVLAGGVAAAFLPGFFAASRTVQGVASAAAIALWGTIIFMAIDIILLRPFKAFPWTWDAIGGGSTWWYLPIWWMLGTFVGWMGAIVTAGRGARGGDTAIRSLATPAVLGGLSAGLGLGLAGILFMPVAAGAGFVLTLVIFALVVLARRG
;
A
#
# COMPACT_ATOMS: atom_id res chain seq x y z
N MET A 1 7.44 -31.52 -19.95
CA MET A 1 8.00 -30.46 -19.11
C MET A 1 6.87 -29.50 -18.75
N THR A 2 6.34 -29.60 -17.54
CA THR A 2 5.45 -28.57 -16.99
C THR A 2 6.27 -27.29 -16.85
N SER A 3 5.82 -26.19 -17.44
CA SER A 3 6.41 -24.87 -17.18
C SER A 3 6.42 -24.68 -15.66
N ALA A 4 7.60 -24.78 -15.04
CA ALA A 4 7.77 -24.35 -13.68
C ALA A 4 7.43 -22.86 -13.70
N THR A 5 6.35 -22.46 -13.03
CA THR A 5 6.03 -21.05 -12.82
C THR A 5 7.21 -20.44 -12.05
N VAL A 6 8.12 -19.78 -12.78
CA VAL A 6 9.33 -19.17 -12.23
C VAL A 6 8.95 -17.86 -11.54
N ASP A 7 9.24 -17.72 -10.25
CA ASP A 7 9.12 -16.44 -9.56
C ASP A 7 10.04 -15.40 -10.23
N ARG A 8 9.60 -14.15 -10.32
CA ARG A 8 10.38 -13.10 -10.98
C ARG A 8 11.20 -12.33 -9.95
N SER A 9 12.44 -12.79 -9.72
CA SER A 9 13.38 -12.19 -8.75
C SER A 9 14.56 -11.44 -9.39
N GLU A 10 14.60 -11.33 -10.71
CA GLU A 10 15.68 -10.64 -11.42
C GLU A 10 15.77 -9.17 -11.00
N PHE A 11 16.98 -8.69 -10.69
CA PHE A 11 17.19 -7.33 -10.17
C PHE A 11 16.58 -6.25 -11.07
N ARG A 12 16.77 -6.36 -12.39
CA ARG A 12 16.19 -5.43 -13.37
C ARG A 12 14.65 -5.41 -13.30
N HIS A 13 14.03 -6.57 -13.16
CA HIS A 13 12.57 -6.70 -13.03
C HIS A 13 12.07 -6.09 -11.73
N ILE A 14 12.80 -6.29 -10.63
CA ILE A 14 12.50 -5.68 -9.33
C ILE A 14 12.50 -4.14 -9.46
N LEU A 15 13.54 -3.57 -10.05
CA LEU A 15 13.65 -2.13 -10.23
C LEU A 15 12.52 -1.58 -11.12
N GLN A 16 12.26 -2.21 -12.27
CA GLN A 16 11.19 -1.76 -13.17
C GLN A 16 9.81 -1.83 -12.51
N SER A 17 9.51 -2.96 -11.88
CA SER A 17 8.23 -3.18 -11.20
C SER A 17 8.05 -2.25 -10.02
N GLY A 18 9.09 -2.05 -9.21
CA GLY A 18 9.05 -1.13 -8.08
C GLY A 18 8.86 0.31 -8.54
N THR A 19 9.50 0.74 -9.64
CA THR A 19 9.26 2.06 -10.23
C THR A 19 7.79 2.27 -10.59
N ILE A 20 7.14 1.26 -11.16
CA ILE A 20 5.69 1.31 -11.44
C ILE A 20 4.89 1.44 -10.14
N VAL A 21 5.19 0.63 -9.12
CA VAL A 21 4.52 0.68 -7.81
C VAL A 21 4.68 2.07 -7.15
N GLY A 22 5.88 2.64 -7.19
CA GLY A 22 6.17 3.96 -6.65
C GLY A 22 5.46 5.08 -7.39
N ALA A 23 5.45 5.04 -8.73
CA ALA A 23 4.71 5.99 -9.55
C ALA A 23 3.20 5.94 -9.31
N VAL A 24 2.62 4.73 -9.19
CA VAL A 24 1.19 4.54 -8.87
C VAL A 24 0.88 5.10 -7.48
N THR A 25 1.73 4.83 -6.49
CA THR A 25 1.58 5.40 -5.14
C THR A 25 1.64 6.93 -5.17
N GLY A 26 2.61 7.50 -5.89
CA GLY A 26 2.73 8.95 -6.08
C GLY A 26 1.50 9.56 -6.75
N ALA A 27 0.97 8.93 -7.80
CA ALA A 27 -0.25 9.35 -8.47
C ALA A 27 -1.47 9.32 -7.54
N ALA A 28 -1.61 8.30 -6.69
CA ALA A 28 -2.69 8.22 -5.70
C ALA A 28 -2.60 9.36 -4.67
N VAL A 29 -1.39 9.71 -4.22
CA VAL A 29 -1.16 10.85 -3.32
C VAL A 29 -1.47 12.18 -4.02
N VAL A 30 -1.03 12.37 -5.27
CA VAL A 30 -1.37 13.57 -6.06
C VAL A 30 -2.89 13.70 -6.21
N LEU A 31 -3.58 12.61 -6.52
CA LEU A 31 -5.04 12.59 -6.61
C LEU A 31 -5.71 12.93 -5.27
N PHE A 32 -5.21 12.36 -4.16
CA PHE A 32 -5.69 12.70 -2.82
C PHE A 32 -5.53 14.20 -2.53
N LEU A 33 -4.37 14.77 -2.86
CA LEU A 33 -4.08 16.19 -2.66
C LEU A 33 -4.97 17.08 -3.54
N PHE A 34 -5.17 16.68 -4.80
CA PHE A 34 -6.07 17.38 -5.71
C PHE A 34 -7.50 17.39 -5.18
N VAL A 35 -8.04 16.24 -4.76
CA VAL A 35 -9.40 16.14 -4.19
C VAL A 35 -9.52 16.94 -2.90
N SER A 36 -8.52 16.88 -2.02
CA SER A 36 -8.57 17.58 -0.72
C SER A 36 -8.35 19.09 -0.81
N ARG A 37 -7.69 19.59 -1.86
CA ARG A 37 -7.27 21.01 -1.96
C ARG A 37 -7.80 21.78 -3.16
N SER A 38 -8.44 21.13 -4.13
CA SER A 38 -8.93 21.80 -5.35
C SER A 38 -10.01 22.85 -5.09
N GLY A 39 -10.68 22.81 -3.93
CA GLY A 39 -11.83 23.67 -3.62
C GLY A 39 -13.07 23.34 -4.46
N LEU A 40 -13.03 22.28 -5.29
CA LEU A 40 -14.12 21.86 -6.16
C LEU A 40 -15.22 21.08 -5.43
N LEU A 41 -14.90 20.54 -4.24
CA LEU A 41 -15.81 19.74 -3.45
C LEU A 41 -16.09 20.39 -2.09
N PRO A 42 -17.33 20.33 -1.59
CA PRO A 42 -17.66 20.81 -0.25
C PRO A 42 -16.84 20.11 0.83
N THR A 43 -16.46 20.84 1.88
CA THR A 43 -15.90 20.22 3.08
C THR A 43 -16.97 19.35 3.76
N GLY A 44 -16.59 18.17 4.24
CA GLY A 44 -17.49 17.27 4.96
C GLY A 44 -17.39 15.81 4.54
N VAL A 45 -18.48 15.07 4.81
CA VAL A 45 -18.53 13.61 4.73
C VAL A 45 -18.28 13.10 3.31
N VAL A 46 -18.84 13.76 2.28
CA VAL A 46 -18.68 13.32 0.88
C VAL A 46 -17.22 13.36 0.45
N THR A 47 -16.51 14.48 0.69
CA THR A 47 -15.08 14.60 0.39
C THR A 47 -14.27 13.60 1.20
N SER A 48 -14.58 13.42 2.49
CA SER A 48 -13.89 12.44 3.33
C SER A 48 -14.07 11.01 2.83
N PHE A 49 -15.26 10.67 2.32
CA PHE A 49 -15.56 9.37 1.72
C PHE A 49 -14.78 9.17 0.41
N LEU A 50 -14.70 10.18 -0.47
CA LEU A 50 -13.91 10.08 -1.70
C LEU A 50 -12.41 9.89 -1.41
N LEU A 51 -11.88 10.66 -0.45
CA LEU A 51 -10.50 10.51 0.01
C LEU A 51 -10.23 9.12 0.59
N MET A 52 -11.20 8.55 1.31
CA MET A 52 -11.14 7.19 1.83
C MET A 52 -11.04 6.17 0.70
N LEU A 53 -11.83 6.30 -0.37
CA LEU A 53 -11.75 5.42 -1.53
C LEU A 53 -10.39 5.51 -2.23
N ILE A 54 -9.80 6.70 -2.35
CA ILE A 54 -8.46 6.90 -2.91
C ILE A 54 -7.41 6.19 -2.06
N VAL A 55 -7.48 6.32 -0.72
CA VAL A 55 -6.56 5.62 0.20
C VAL A 55 -6.69 4.11 0.06
N LEU A 56 -7.90 3.57 -0.03
CA LEU A 56 -8.11 2.13 -0.21
C LEU A 56 -7.57 1.65 -1.56
N ALA A 57 -7.81 2.38 -2.65
CA ALA A 57 -7.26 2.04 -3.96
C ALA A 57 -5.72 2.05 -3.97
N GLY A 58 -5.10 3.09 -3.37
CA GLY A 58 -3.65 3.17 -3.19
C GLY A 58 -3.11 2.04 -2.32
N GLY A 59 -3.80 1.69 -1.24
CA GLY A 59 -3.46 0.57 -0.36
C GLY A 59 -3.49 -0.78 -1.06
N VAL A 60 -4.48 -1.02 -1.93
CA VAL A 60 -4.54 -2.22 -2.78
C VAL A 60 -3.34 -2.29 -3.72
N ALA A 61 -3.00 -1.18 -4.38
CA ALA A 61 -1.86 -1.13 -5.27
C ALA A 61 -0.55 -1.42 -4.51
N ALA A 62 -0.32 -0.75 -3.38
CA ALA A 62 0.88 -0.91 -2.57
C ALA A 62 1.03 -2.32 -1.98
N ALA A 63 -0.08 -2.97 -1.59
CA ALA A 63 -0.06 -4.30 -1.00
C ALA A 63 0.09 -5.42 -2.03
N PHE A 64 -0.62 -5.35 -3.16
CA PHE A 64 -0.80 -6.49 -4.05
C PHE A 64 -0.08 -6.39 -5.40
N LEU A 65 0.24 -5.19 -5.91
CA LEU A 65 1.05 -5.08 -7.13
C LEU A 65 2.45 -5.70 -6.97
N PRO A 66 3.17 -5.53 -5.84
CA PRO A 66 4.47 -6.17 -5.67
C PRO A 66 4.39 -7.70 -5.78
N GLY A 67 3.41 -8.31 -5.11
CA GLY A 67 3.18 -9.76 -5.16
C GLY A 67 2.76 -10.26 -6.55
N PHE A 68 1.95 -9.46 -7.26
CA PHE A 68 1.56 -9.74 -8.64
C PHE A 68 2.76 -9.72 -9.59
N PHE A 69 3.61 -8.68 -9.53
CA PHE A 69 4.78 -8.57 -10.39
C PHE A 69 5.86 -9.61 -10.09
N ALA A 70 6.05 -9.97 -8.82
CA ALA A 70 6.97 -11.03 -8.41
C ALA A 70 6.44 -12.45 -8.73
N ALA A 71 5.16 -12.57 -9.09
CA ALA A 71 4.45 -13.84 -9.19
C ALA A 71 4.58 -14.68 -7.90
N SER A 72 4.40 -14.06 -6.73
CA SER A 72 4.74 -14.65 -5.42
C SER A 72 3.99 -15.96 -5.13
N ARG A 73 4.62 -17.10 -5.43
CA ARG A 73 4.14 -18.44 -5.07
C ARG A 73 5.05 -19.12 -4.06
N THR A 74 6.33 -18.77 -4.07
CA THR A 74 7.35 -19.34 -3.17
C THR A 74 7.88 -18.31 -2.18
N VAL A 75 8.77 -18.74 -1.30
CA VAL A 75 9.51 -17.85 -0.38
C VAL A 75 10.30 -16.80 -1.17
N GLN A 76 10.96 -17.19 -2.26
CA GLN A 76 11.73 -16.29 -3.11
C GLN A 76 10.84 -15.24 -3.78
N GLY A 77 9.65 -15.65 -4.25
CA GLY A 77 8.66 -14.73 -4.81
C GLY A 77 8.11 -13.74 -3.77
N VAL A 78 7.94 -14.16 -2.51
CA VAL A 78 7.53 -13.28 -1.41
C VAL A 78 8.64 -12.28 -1.05
N ALA A 79 9.90 -12.72 -1.01
CA ALA A 79 11.04 -11.84 -0.80
C ALA A 79 11.20 -10.82 -1.94
N SER A 80 10.99 -11.26 -3.18
CA SER A 80 11.04 -10.40 -4.36
C SER A 80 9.95 -9.33 -4.35
N ALA A 81 8.74 -9.67 -3.89
CA ALA A 81 7.67 -8.68 -3.71
C ALA A 81 8.02 -7.64 -2.62
N ALA A 82 8.62 -8.06 -1.51
CA ALA A 82 9.10 -7.13 -0.49
C ALA A 82 10.17 -6.17 -1.07
N ALA A 83 11.10 -6.69 -1.89
CA ALA A 83 12.11 -5.87 -2.57
C ALA A 83 11.48 -4.88 -3.59
N ILE A 84 10.49 -5.33 -4.37
CA ILE A 84 9.72 -4.46 -5.29
C ILE A 84 9.03 -3.33 -4.51
N ALA A 85 8.42 -3.64 -3.37
CA ALA A 85 7.74 -2.66 -2.53
C ALA A 85 8.71 -1.67 -1.88
N LEU A 86 9.89 -2.13 -1.43
CA LEU A 86 10.96 -1.27 -0.94
C LEU A 86 11.41 -0.29 -2.03
N TRP A 87 11.74 -0.79 -3.23
CA TRP A 87 12.14 0.06 -4.34
C TRP A 87 11.02 1.03 -4.76
N GLY A 88 9.77 0.57 -4.80
CA GLY A 88 8.63 1.44 -5.07
C GLY A 88 8.46 2.54 -4.03
N THR A 89 8.75 2.25 -2.76
CA THR A 89 8.79 3.28 -1.71
C THR A 89 9.90 4.29 -1.97
N ILE A 90 11.10 3.85 -2.35
CA ILE A 90 12.22 4.72 -2.76
C ILE A 90 11.79 5.70 -3.86
N ILE A 91 11.13 5.19 -4.89
CA ILE A 91 10.62 6.00 -6.00
C ILE A 91 9.52 6.96 -5.54
N PHE A 92 8.58 6.50 -4.72
CA PHE A 92 7.56 7.37 -4.14
C PHE A 92 8.18 8.52 -3.31
N MET A 93 9.18 8.25 -2.47
CA MET A 93 9.78 9.34 -1.69
C MET A 93 10.63 10.26 -2.57
N ALA A 94 11.22 9.79 -3.66
CA ALA A 94 11.86 10.68 -4.63
C ALA A 94 10.82 11.67 -5.19
N ILE A 95 9.63 11.19 -5.55
CA ILE A 95 8.49 12.05 -5.95
C ILE A 95 8.09 12.98 -4.81
N ASP A 96 7.94 12.46 -3.59
CA ASP A 96 7.57 13.25 -2.42
C ASP A 96 8.57 14.40 -2.18
N ILE A 97 9.86 14.09 -2.13
CA ILE A 97 10.92 15.04 -1.76
C ILE A 97 11.17 16.05 -2.88
N ILE A 98 11.19 15.62 -4.15
CA ILE A 98 11.52 16.49 -5.29
C ILE A 98 10.30 17.28 -5.75
N LEU A 99 9.10 16.71 -5.64
CA LEU A 99 7.88 17.31 -6.18
C LEU A 99 6.89 17.71 -5.08
N LEU A 100 6.49 16.83 -4.16
CA LEU A 100 5.37 17.15 -3.27
C LEU A 100 5.76 18.14 -2.15
N ARG A 101 6.93 17.97 -1.55
CA ARG A 101 7.43 18.81 -0.46
C ARG A 101 7.68 20.26 -0.88
N PRO A 102 8.34 20.57 -2.02
CA PRO A 102 8.52 21.95 -2.47
C PRO A 102 7.19 22.69 -2.66
N PHE A 103 6.12 21.97 -3.01
CA PHE A 103 4.77 22.51 -3.17
C PHE A 103 3.94 22.48 -1.87
N LYS A 104 4.56 22.21 -0.71
CA LYS A 104 3.92 22.18 0.61
C LYS A 104 2.70 21.25 0.64
N ALA A 105 2.82 20.08 0.01
CA ALA A 105 1.78 19.07 -0.09
C ALA A 105 1.29 18.54 1.27
N PHE A 106 2.13 18.55 2.30
CA PHE A 106 1.78 18.08 3.64
C PHE A 106 1.88 19.22 4.66
N PRO A 107 1.15 19.16 5.78
CA PRO A 107 1.35 20.09 6.88
C PRO A 107 2.80 20.03 7.38
N TRP A 108 3.30 21.17 7.85
CA TRP A 108 4.67 21.38 8.38
C TRP A 108 5.09 20.40 9.50
N THR A 109 4.14 19.64 10.05
CA THR A 109 4.36 18.67 11.13
C THR A 109 5.38 17.60 10.76
N TRP A 110 5.46 17.19 9.48
CA TRP A 110 6.47 16.23 9.06
C TRP A 110 7.87 16.85 9.17
N ASP A 111 8.10 18.04 8.63
CA ASP A 111 9.40 18.70 8.80
C ASP A 111 9.69 19.02 10.27
N ALA A 112 8.68 19.31 11.10
CA ALA A 112 8.89 19.58 12.51
C ALA A 112 9.30 18.35 13.34
N ILE A 113 8.77 17.16 13.06
CA ILE A 113 9.07 15.94 13.85
C ILE A 113 10.56 15.59 13.83
N GLY A 114 11.26 15.86 12.72
CA GLY A 114 12.70 15.64 12.64
C GLY A 114 13.53 16.87 12.35
N GLY A 115 13.04 18.06 12.69
CA GLY A 115 13.79 19.31 12.57
C GLY A 115 14.26 19.63 11.14
N GLY A 116 13.45 19.30 10.14
CA GLY A 116 13.74 19.47 8.71
C GLY A 116 14.62 18.36 8.11
N SER A 117 15.11 17.43 8.92
CA SER A 117 15.89 16.29 8.44
C SER A 117 14.97 15.29 7.73
N THR A 118 15.42 14.74 6.60
CA THR A 118 14.70 13.65 5.92
C THR A 118 15.16 12.27 6.43
N TRP A 119 16.20 12.20 7.26
CA TRP A 119 16.84 10.93 7.67
C TRP A 119 15.99 10.03 8.57
N TRP A 120 15.08 10.58 9.38
CA TRP A 120 14.14 9.80 10.19
C TRP A 120 12.91 9.37 9.37
N TYR A 121 12.58 10.14 8.33
CA TYR A 121 11.43 9.91 7.47
C TYR A 121 11.65 8.69 6.57
N LEU A 122 12.80 8.61 5.90
CA LEU A 122 13.09 7.55 4.93
C LEU A 122 12.90 6.13 5.53
N PRO A 123 13.51 5.77 6.69
CA PRO A 123 13.41 4.42 7.21
C PRO A 123 11.99 4.01 7.59
N ILE A 124 11.16 4.93 8.10
CA ILE A 124 9.77 4.66 8.46
C ILE A 124 8.97 4.23 7.21
N TRP A 125 9.12 4.98 6.11
CA TRP A 125 8.43 4.64 4.87
C TRP A 125 8.98 3.36 4.26
N TRP A 126 10.30 3.16 4.31
CA TRP A 126 10.92 1.92 3.82
C TRP A 126 10.34 0.71 4.53
N MET A 127 10.28 0.76 5.86
CA MET A 127 9.67 -0.29 6.67
C MET A 127 8.20 -0.50 6.31
N LEU A 128 7.41 0.58 6.26
CA LEU A 128 5.97 0.49 6.00
C LEU A 128 5.66 -0.08 4.61
N GLY A 129 6.29 0.44 3.56
CA GLY A 129 6.05 -0.01 2.19
C GLY A 129 6.51 -1.45 1.98
N THR A 130 7.70 -1.80 2.48
CA THR A 130 8.20 -3.18 2.45
C THR A 130 7.26 -4.13 3.19
N PHE A 131 6.82 -3.74 4.39
CA PHE A 131 5.92 -4.54 5.22
C PHE A 131 4.58 -4.80 4.52
N VAL A 132 3.94 -3.75 3.98
CA VAL A 132 2.63 -3.89 3.31
C VAL A 132 2.74 -4.77 2.07
N GLY A 133 3.76 -4.58 1.24
CA GLY A 133 4.01 -5.44 0.07
C GLY A 133 4.33 -6.88 0.46
N TRP A 134 5.08 -7.08 1.55
CA TRP A 134 5.39 -8.41 2.10
C TRP A 134 4.14 -9.14 2.61
N MET A 135 3.28 -8.47 3.39
CA MET A 135 2.01 -9.04 3.87
C MET A 135 1.09 -9.43 2.71
N GLY A 136 0.95 -8.57 1.69
CA GLY A 136 0.17 -8.87 0.49
C GLY A 136 0.71 -10.06 -0.30
N ALA A 137 2.03 -10.19 -0.39
CA ALA A 137 2.68 -11.34 -1.03
C ALA A 137 2.46 -12.65 -0.26
N ILE A 138 2.51 -12.63 1.08
CA ILE A 138 2.18 -13.79 1.92
C ILE A 138 0.75 -14.25 1.65
N VAL A 139 -0.22 -13.32 1.64
CA VAL A 139 -1.63 -13.64 1.37
C VAL A 139 -1.79 -14.23 -0.04
N THR A 140 -1.11 -13.66 -1.03
CA THR A 140 -1.10 -14.15 -2.43
C THR A 140 -0.55 -15.57 -2.53
N ALA A 141 0.62 -15.83 -1.93
CA ALA A 141 1.26 -17.14 -1.94
C ALA A 141 0.42 -18.18 -1.18
N GLY A 142 -0.13 -17.82 -0.02
CA GLY A 142 -0.98 -18.67 0.80
C GLY A 142 -2.28 -19.06 0.11
N ARG A 143 -2.91 -18.12 -0.60
CA ARG A 143 -4.12 -18.38 -1.40
C ARG A 143 -3.81 -19.31 -2.58
N GLY A 144 -2.70 -19.06 -3.28
CA GLY A 144 -2.22 -19.90 -4.38
C GLY A 144 -1.93 -21.34 -3.98
N ALA A 145 -1.25 -21.54 -2.85
CA ALA A 145 -0.94 -22.87 -2.32
C ALA A 145 -2.19 -23.71 -2.02
N ARG A 146 -3.35 -23.08 -1.81
CA ARG A 146 -4.64 -23.75 -1.56
C ARG A 146 -5.51 -23.88 -2.82
N GLY A 147 -4.96 -23.61 -4.00
CA GLY A 147 -5.71 -23.63 -5.27
C GLY A 147 -6.77 -22.52 -5.38
N GLY A 148 -6.70 -21.49 -4.55
CA GLY A 148 -7.65 -20.38 -4.57
C GLY A 148 -7.33 -19.32 -5.64
N ASP A 149 -8.32 -18.51 -5.99
CA ASP A 149 -8.15 -17.37 -6.90
C ASP A 149 -7.18 -16.33 -6.31
N THR A 150 -6.17 -15.98 -7.11
CA THR A 150 -5.14 -14.99 -6.78
C THR A 150 -5.19 -13.74 -7.64
N ALA A 151 -6.32 -13.49 -8.31
CA ALA A 151 -6.59 -12.18 -8.85
C ALA A 151 -6.56 -11.14 -7.73
N ILE A 152 -5.96 -9.97 -7.99
CA ILE A 152 -5.85 -8.87 -7.02
C ILE A 152 -7.23 -8.53 -6.44
N ARG A 153 -8.28 -8.55 -7.27
CA ARG A 153 -9.67 -8.35 -6.82
C ARG A 153 -10.06 -9.32 -5.70
N SER A 154 -9.83 -10.62 -5.88
CA SER A 154 -10.18 -11.61 -4.85
C SER A 154 -9.32 -11.45 -3.60
N LEU A 155 -8.04 -11.15 -3.74
CA LEU A 155 -7.11 -11.02 -2.62
C LEU A 155 -7.36 -9.76 -1.78
N ALA A 156 -7.69 -8.66 -2.45
CA ALA A 156 -7.90 -7.36 -1.82
C ALA A 156 -9.24 -7.24 -1.10
N THR A 157 -10.26 -8.00 -1.51
CA THR A 157 -11.63 -7.86 -1.01
C THR A 157 -11.71 -7.84 0.52
N PRO A 158 -11.11 -8.78 1.28
CA PRO A 158 -11.19 -8.75 2.74
C PRO A 158 -10.55 -7.50 3.36
N ALA A 159 -9.36 -7.11 2.90
CA ALA A 159 -8.68 -5.92 3.40
C ALA A 159 -9.44 -4.64 3.07
N VAL A 160 -10.01 -4.54 1.87
CA VAL A 160 -10.88 -3.42 1.48
C VAL A 160 -12.14 -3.38 2.34
N LEU A 161 -12.79 -4.51 2.63
CA LEU A 161 -13.95 -4.55 3.51
C LEU A 161 -13.61 -4.14 4.95
N GLY A 162 -12.46 -4.58 5.47
CA GLY A 162 -11.98 -4.15 6.78
C GLY A 162 -11.69 -2.65 6.83
N GLY A 163 -11.07 -2.11 5.79
CA GLY A 163 -10.85 -0.68 5.63
C GLY A 163 -12.15 0.13 5.50
N LEU A 164 -13.10 -0.31 4.66
CA LEU A 164 -14.41 0.33 4.54
C LEU A 164 -15.17 0.32 5.86
N SER A 165 -15.17 -0.81 6.58
CA SER A 165 -15.87 -0.95 7.85
C SER A 165 -15.29 -0.01 8.91
N ALA A 166 -13.96 0.04 9.04
CA ALA A 166 -13.30 0.96 9.97
C ALA A 166 -13.49 2.43 9.56
N GLY A 167 -13.35 2.73 8.27
CA GLY A 167 -13.51 4.06 7.69
C GLY A 167 -14.91 4.63 7.93
N LEU A 168 -15.95 3.86 7.58
CA LEU A 168 -17.34 4.27 7.79
C LEU A 168 -17.69 4.30 9.27
N GLY A 169 -17.35 3.26 10.03
CA GLY A 169 -17.71 3.15 11.45
C GLY A 169 -17.09 4.26 12.29
N LEU A 170 -15.75 4.37 12.29
CA LEU A 170 -15.04 5.37 13.11
C LEU A 170 -15.19 6.79 12.55
N GLY A 171 -15.31 6.91 11.22
CA GLY A 171 -15.47 8.20 10.57
C GLY A 171 -16.84 8.83 10.74
N LEU A 172 -17.93 8.07 10.58
CA LEU A 172 -19.28 8.58 10.82
C LEU A 172 -19.54 8.83 12.31
N ALA A 173 -18.89 8.08 13.19
CA ALA A 173 -18.92 8.33 14.62
C ALA A 173 -18.12 9.57 15.05
N GLY A 174 -17.39 10.23 14.14
CA GLY A 174 -16.56 11.40 14.43
C GLY A 174 -15.32 11.10 15.26
N ILE A 175 -14.94 9.82 15.40
CA ILE A 175 -13.80 9.39 16.23
C ILE A 175 -12.47 9.61 15.49
N LEU A 176 -12.43 9.32 14.19
CA LEU A 176 -11.22 9.41 13.39
C LEU A 176 -11.52 9.87 11.97
N PHE A 177 -10.59 10.59 11.34
CA PHE A 177 -10.74 10.99 9.95
C PHE A 177 -10.88 9.76 9.03
N MET A 178 -11.95 9.71 8.24
CA MET A 178 -12.35 8.52 7.44
C MET A 178 -11.20 7.86 6.66
N PRO A 179 -10.36 8.60 5.90
CA PRO A 179 -9.27 7.99 5.14
C PRO A 179 -8.21 7.34 6.04
N VAL A 180 -7.93 7.92 7.21
CA VAL A 180 -6.98 7.37 8.18
C VAL A 180 -7.54 6.10 8.80
N ALA A 181 -8.80 6.13 9.23
CA ALA A 181 -9.49 4.95 9.77
C ALA A 181 -9.52 3.80 8.76
N ALA A 182 -9.79 4.11 7.48
CA ALA A 182 -9.81 3.09 6.43
C ALA A 182 -8.44 2.52 6.11
N GLY A 183 -7.40 3.35 6.04
CA GLY A 183 -6.03 2.89 5.87
C GLY A 183 -5.60 1.95 7.00
N ALA A 184 -5.89 2.33 8.25
CA ALA A 184 -5.60 1.50 9.42
C ALA A 184 -6.37 0.18 9.40
N GLY A 185 -7.68 0.21 9.15
CA GLY A 185 -8.51 -0.99 9.05
C GLY A 185 -8.07 -1.92 7.92
N PHE A 186 -7.65 -1.37 6.79
CA PHE A 186 -7.11 -2.14 5.67
C PHE A 186 -5.83 -2.88 6.06
N VAL A 187 -4.85 -2.17 6.63
CA VAL A 187 -3.56 -2.76 7.02
C VAL A 187 -3.74 -3.80 8.12
N LEU A 188 -4.54 -3.51 9.15
CA LEU A 188 -4.82 -4.47 10.23
C LEU A 188 -5.44 -5.75 9.69
N THR A 189 -6.43 -5.61 8.80
CA THR A 189 -7.06 -6.78 8.18
C THR A 189 -6.07 -7.56 7.33
N LEU A 190 -5.26 -6.89 6.52
CA LEU A 190 -4.21 -7.53 5.73
C LEU A 190 -3.24 -8.34 6.61
N VAL A 191 -2.79 -7.76 7.72
CA VAL A 191 -1.89 -8.41 8.69
C VAL A 191 -2.56 -9.64 9.30
N ILE A 192 -3.80 -9.53 9.75
CA ILE A 192 -4.55 -10.68 10.31
C ILE A 192 -4.59 -11.83 9.29
N PHE A 193 -4.90 -11.54 8.03
CA PHE A 193 -4.94 -12.56 6.99
C PHE A 193 -3.57 -13.18 6.69
N ALA A 194 -2.51 -12.38 6.67
CA ALA A 194 -1.14 -12.87 6.52
C ALA A 194 -0.75 -13.78 7.69
N LEU A 195 -1.08 -13.40 8.92
CA LEU A 195 -0.84 -14.22 10.11
C LEU A 195 -1.62 -15.55 10.07
N VAL A 196 -2.89 -15.53 9.64
CA VAL A 196 -3.68 -16.76 9.44
C VAL A 196 -3.04 -17.67 8.38
N VAL A 197 -2.46 -17.11 7.32
CA VAL A 197 -1.72 -17.89 6.32
C VAL A 197 -0.50 -18.55 6.95
N LEU A 198 0.27 -17.82 7.76
CA LEU A 198 1.47 -18.33 8.41
C LEU A 198 1.15 -19.39 9.47
N ALA A 199 0.13 -19.15 10.31
CA ALA A 199 -0.27 -20.07 11.37
C ALA A 199 -0.79 -21.43 10.84
N ARG A 200 -1.42 -21.44 9.66
CA ARG A 200 -1.91 -22.67 9.01
C ARG A 200 -0.84 -23.46 8.26
N ARG A 201 0.42 -23.00 8.25
CA ARG A 201 1.56 -23.72 7.67
C ARG A 201 2.36 -24.51 8.71
N GLY A 202 2.13 -24.27 10.00
CA GLY A 202 2.61 -25.14 11.08
C GLY A 202 1.69 -26.34 11.23
#